data_AF-I3E5L9-F1
#
_entry.id   AF-I3E5L9-F1
#
_cell.length_a   1.000
_cell.length_b   1.000
_cell.length_c   1.000
_cell.angle_alpha   90.00
_cell.angle_beta   90.00
_cell.angle_gamma   90.00
#
_symmetry.space_group_name_H-M   'P 1'
#
loop_
_entity.id
_entity.type
_entity.pdbx_description
1 polymer ?
#
loop_
_entity_poly.entity_id
_entity_poly.type
_entity_poly.pdbx_seq_one_letter_code
_entity_poly.pdbx_strand_id
1 'polypeptide(L)'
;MSKFIFEHDLFVHGICFRYTIIQFEEDGKQRYAAGVGVVFVDEGFQMLQGDILDDINDAKLYLQQLYFSKFEIEKETLFLCELTRM
;
A
#
# COMPACT_ATOMS: atom_id res chain seq x y z
N MET A 1 -15.47 -8.79 9.05
CA MET A 1 -15.86 -7.89 7.94
C MET A 1 -14.76 -6.84 7.78
N SER A 2 -14.29 -6.58 6.56
CA SER A 2 -13.22 -5.59 6.30
C SER A 2 -13.80 -4.22 5.89
N LYS A 3 -13.10 -3.14 6.23
CA LYS A 3 -13.47 -1.77 5.92
C LYS A 3 -12.24 -0.93 5.60
N PHE A 4 -12.25 -0.23 4.47
CA PHE A 4 -11.27 0.82 4.19
C PHE A 4 -11.48 1.99 5.14
N ILE A 5 -10.44 2.35 5.88
CA ILE A 5 -10.45 3.51 6.79
C ILE A 5 -9.57 4.65 6.28
N PHE A 6 -8.67 4.35 5.34
CA PHE A 6 -7.86 5.34 4.65
C PHE A 6 -7.47 4.83 3.27
N GLU A 7 -7.54 5.71 2.27
CA GLU A 7 -7.05 5.49 0.91
C GLU A 7 -6.48 6.80 0.39
N HIS A 8 -5.28 6.74 -0.21
CA HIS A 8 -4.63 7.88 -0.83
C HIS A 8 -3.84 7.45 -2.06
N ASP A 9 -4.17 8.07 -3.20
CA ASP A 9 -3.52 7.81 -4.47
C ASP A 9 -2.44 8.85 -4.75
N LEU A 10 -1.27 8.36 -5.13
CA LEU A 10 -0.12 9.14 -5.53
C LEU A 10 0.33 8.71 -6.93
N PHE A 11 0.38 9.67 -7.85
CA PHE A 11 0.82 9.42 -9.23
C PHE A 11 2.27 9.84 -9.42
N VAL A 12 3.12 8.89 -9.81
CA VAL A 12 4.55 9.13 -10.07
C VAL A 12 4.93 8.43 -11.37
N HIS A 13 5.49 9.17 -12.33
CA HIS A 13 5.90 8.65 -13.66
C HIS A 13 4.81 7.85 -14.40
N GLY A 14 3.54 8.22 -14.24
CA GLY A 14 2.41 7.53 -14.88
C GLY A 14 1.98 6.23 -14.17
N ILE A 15 2.56 5.93 -13.01
CA ILE A 15 2.18 4.80 -12.14
C ILE A 15 1.34 5.36 -10.99
N CYS A 16 0.22 4.70 -10.67
CA CYS A 16 -0.63 5.03 -9.53
C CYS A 16 -0.26 4.15 -8.34
N PHE A 17 0.26 4.76 -7.28
CA PHE A 17 0.52 4.12 -6.00
C PHE A 17 -0.61 4.44 -5.04
N ARG A 18 -1.27 3.41 -4.50
CA ARG A 18 -2.33 3.56 -3.52
C ARG A 18 -1.86 3.13 -2.14
N TYR A 19 -1.83 4.08 -1.22
CA TYR A 19 -1.58 3.86 0.20
C TYR A 19 -2.91 3.61 0.89
N THR A 20 -3.02 2.52 1.63
CA THR A 20 -4.29 2.08 2.23
C THR A 20 -4.13 1.69 3.69
N ILE A 21 -5.19 1.90 4.47
CA ILE A 21 -5.41 1.16 5.71
C ILE A 21 -6.78 0.49 5.65
N ILE A 22 -6.80 -0.81 5.89
CA ILE A 22 -7.99 -1.65 5.96
C ILE A 22 -8.13 -2.15 7.39
N GLN A 23 -9.24 -1.82 8.02
CA GLN A 23 -9.64 -2.39 9.30
C GLN A 23 -10.37 -3.72 9.04
N PHE A 24 -10.03 -4.77 9.77
CA PHE A 24 -10.73 -6.05 9.69
C PHE A 24 -10.76 -6.74 11.06
N GLU A 25 -11.51 -7.83 11.15
CA GLU A 25 -11.57 -8.67 12.36
C GLU A 25 -10.95 -10.02 12.03
N GLU A 26 -10.07 -10.49 12.90
CA GLU A 26 -9.39 -11.78 12.83
C GLU A 26 -9.35 -12.37 14.25
N ASP A 27 -9.81 -13.60 14.42
CA ASP A 27 -9.89 -14.29 15.72
C ASP A 27 -10.56 -13.48 16.84
N GLY A 28 -11.63 -12.73 16.51
CA GLY A 28 -12.38 -11.90 17.45
C GLY A 28 -11.63 -10.64 17.91
N LYS A 29 -10.50 -10.30 17.27
CA LYS A 29 -9.74 -9.08 17.49
C LYS A 29 -9.79 -8.18 16.28
N GLN A 30 -9.85 -6.89 16.52
CA GLN A 30 -9.74 -5.89 15.48
C GLN A 30 -8.26 -5.72 15.08
N ARG A 31 -8.00 -5.75 13.78
CA ARG A 31 -6.67 -5.64 13.16
C ARG A 31 -6.70 -4.59 12.04
N TYR A 32 -5.53 -4.13 11.66
CA TYR A 32 -5.34 -3.10 10.63
C TYR A 32 -4.27 -3.54 9.64
N ALA A 33 -4.63 -3.74 8.38
CA ALA A 33 -3.66 -3.90 7.30
C ALA A 33 -3.31 -2.52 6.77
N ALA A 34 -2.03 -2.17 6.77
CA ALA A 34 -1.52 -0.91 6.26
C ALA A 34 -0.48 -1.19 5.18
N GLY A 35 -0.55 -0.50 4.03
CA GLY A 35 0.40 -0.76 2.96
C GLY A 35 0.22 0.11 1.73
N VAL A 36 1.16 -0.05 0.79
CA VAL A 36 1.16 0.59 -0.51
C VAL A 36 1.19 -0.45 -1.62
N GLY A 37 0.35 -0.25 -2.63
CA GLY A 37 0.37 -1.06 -3.84
C GLY A 37 0.23 -0.23 -5.10
N VAL A 38 0.56 -0.84 -6.24
CA VAL A 38 0.36 -0.25 -7.56
C VAL A 38 -1.03 -0.61 -8.05
N VAL A 39 -1.75 0.39 -8.58
CA VAL A 39 -3.02 0.21 -9.27
C VAL A 39 -2.77 0.18 -10.77
N PHE A 40 -3.03 -0.97 -11.38
CA PHE A 40 -2.99 -1.14 -12.83
C PHE A 40 -4.41 -1.07 -13.39
N VAL A 41 -4.60 -0.33 -14.49
CA VAL A 41 -5.92 -0.06 -15.09
C VAL A 41 -6.64 -1.35 -15.49
N ASP A 42 -5.88 -2.37 -15.90
CA ASP A 42 -6.43 -3.61 -16.47
C ASP A 42 -6.09 -4.88 -15.65
N GLU A 43 -5.19 -4.80 -14.66
CA GLU A 43 -4.63 -5.98 -13.96
C GLU A 43 -4.91 -5.98 -12.44
N GLY A 44 -5.63 -4.97 -11.94
CA GLY A 44 -6.01 -4.88 -10.54
C GLY A 44 -4.96 -4.20 -9.66
N PHE A 45 -4.84 -4.66 -8.43
CA PHE A 45 -4.01 -4.04 -7.40
C PHE A 45 -2.89 -4.99 -6.97
N GLN A 46 -1.64 -4.56 -7.11
CA GLN A 46 -0.47 -5.30 -6.64
C GLN A 46 0.09 -4.65 -5.37
N MET A 47 0.04 -5.34 -4.24
CA MET A 47 0.67 -4.87 -3.01
C MET A 47 2.20 -4.90 -3.18
N LEU A 48 2.86 -3.77 -2.93
CA LEU A 48 4.32 -3.68 -2.93
C LEU A 48 4.87 -3.94 -1.54
N GLN A 49 4.27 -3.31 -0.54
CA GLN A 49 4.69 -3.42 0.85
C GLN A 49 3.51 -3.19 1.78
N GLY A 50 3.40 -4.00 2.82
CA GLY A 50 2.36 -3.84 3.83
C GLY A 50 2.61 -4.70 5.06
N ASP A 51 1.88 -4.40 6.12
CA ASP A 51 1.93 -5.14 7.38
C ASP A 51 0.54 -5.19 8.04
N ILE A 52 0.36 -6.13 8.99
CA ILE A 52 -0.84 -6.29 9.80
C ILE A 52 -0.53 -5.87 11.24
N LEU A 53 -1.31 -4.92 11.75
CA LEU A 53 -1.05 -4.22 12.99
C LEU A 53 -2.26 -4.31 13.93
N ASP A 54 -1.99 -4.25 15.23
CA ASP A 54 -3.01 -4.33 16.28
C ASP A 54 -3.66 -2.96 16.60
N ASP A 55 -2.96 -1.86 16.32
CA ASP A 55 -3.42 -0.50 16.63
C ASP A 55 -3.49 0.40 15.37
N ILE A 56 -4.48 1.30 15.36
CA ILE A 56 -4.69 2.23 14.25
C ILE A 56 -3.59 3.29 14.16
N ASN A 57 -2.97 3.69 15.27
CA ASN A 57 -1.89 4.68 15.24
C ASN A 57 -0.61 4.06 14.71
N ASP A 58 -0.34 2.81 15.05
CA ASP A 58 0.77 2.05 14.46
C ASP A 58 0.58 1.93 12.94
N ALA A 59 -0.64 1.64 12.48
CA ALA A 59 -0.96 1.61 11.05
C ALA A 59 -0.75 2.95 10.34
N LYS A 60 -1.11 4.07 10.98
CA LYS A 60 -0.85 5.42 10.46
C LYS A 60 0.65 5.73 10.44
N LEU A 61 1.38 5.40 11.50
CA LEU A 61 2.82 5.63 11.59
C LEU A 61 3.57 4.81 10.53
N TYR A 62 3.17 3.56 10.34
CA TYR A 62 3.72 2.68 9.31
C TYR A 62 3.50 3.27 7.90
N LEU A 63 2.28 3.70 7.57
CA LEU A 63 2.03 4.37 6.29
C LEU A 63 2.84 5.66 6.13
N GLN A 64 3.01 6.46 7.18
CA GLN A 64 3.85 7.65 7.14
C GLN A 64 5.30 7.28 6.83
N GLN A 65 5.84 6.24 7.47
CA GLN A 65 7.20 5.75 7.21
C GLN A 65 7.34 5.25 5.77
N LEU A 66 6.35 4.53 5.23
CA LEU A 66 6.33 4.14 3.81
C LEU A 66 6.33 5.35 2.88
N TYR A 67 5.54 6.38 3.21
CA TYR A 67 5.49 7.61 2.43
C TYR A 67 6.81 8.39 2.46
N PHE A 68 7.53 8.39 3.59
CA PHE A 68 8.83 9.07 3.72
C PHE A 68 10.00 8.26 3.15
N SER A 69 9.91 6.92 3.13
CA SER A 69 10.92 6.02 2.53
C SER A 69 10.80 5.87 1.02
N LYS A 70 9.94 6.67 0.37
CA LYS A 70 9.66 6.78 -1.09
C LYS A 70 10.79 6.42 -2.05
N PHE A 71 12.04 6.77 -1.72
CA PHE A 71 13.20 6.60 -2.59
C PHE A 71 13.58 5.15 -2.94
N GLU A 72 13.25 4.16 -2.12
CA GLU A 72 13.56 2.75 -2.43
C GLU A 72 12.46 2.10 -3.27
N ILE A 73 11.20 2.36 -2.92
CA ILE A 73 10.02 1.83 -3.62
C ILE A 73 9.93 2.36 -5.06
N GLU A 74 10.22 3.65 -5.28
CA GLU A 74 10.19 4.24 -6.63
C GLU A 74 11.22 3.60 -7.58
N LYS A 75 12.41 3.21 -7.07
CA LYS A 75 13.46 2.57 -7.88
C LYS A 75 13.13 1.13 -8.26
N GLU A 76 12.64 0.35 -7.30
CA GLU A 76 12.26 -1.05 -7.57
C GLU A 76 11.03 -1.15 -8.46
N THR A 77 10.07 -0.23 -8.30
CA THR A 77 8.85 -0.22 -9.13
C THR A 77 9.15 0.21 -10.57
N LEU A 78 10.03 1.18 -10.78
CA LEU A 78 10.51 1.54 -12.13
C LEU A 78 11.16 0.33 -12.83
N PHE A 79 12.00 -0.42 -12.12
CA PHE A 79 12.64 -1.62 -12.66
C PHE A 79 11.62 -2.72 -13.03
N LEU A 80 10.62 -2.97 -12.18
CA LEU A 80 9.56 -3.95 -12.46
C LEU A 80 8.64 -3.52 -13.62
N CYS A 81 8.29 -2.23 -13.71
CA CYS A 81 7.49 -1.71 -14.83
C CYS A 81 8.24 -1.70 -16.16
N GLU A 82 9.57 -1.54 -16.17
CA GLU A 82 10.38 -1.71 -17.38
C GLU A 82 10.44 -3.18 -17.81
N LEU A 83 10.54 -4.12 -16.86
CA LEU A 83 10.57 -5.55 -17.14
C LEU A 83 9.24 -6.10 -17.70
N THR A 84 8.09 -5.59 -17.26
CA THR A 84 6.77 -6.02 -17.78
C THR A 84 6.38 -5.36 -19.10
N ARG A 85 7.12 -4.34 -19.56
CA ARG A 85 6.93 -3.69 -20.86
C ARG A 85 7.83 -4.25 -21.98
N MET A 86 8.71 -5.20 -21.68
CA MET A 86 9.52 -5.96 -22.65
C MET A 86 8.84 -7.26 -23.06
#